data_AF-I4C189-F1
#
_entry.id   AF-I4C189-F1
#
_cell.length_a   1.000
_cell.length_b   1.000
_cell.length_c   1.000
_cell.angle_alpha   90.00
_cell.angle_beta   90.00
_cell.angle_gamma   90.00
#
_symmetry.space_group_name_H-M   'P 1'
#
loop_
_entity.id
_entity.type
_entity.pdbx_description
1 polymer ?
#
loop_
_entity_poly.entity_id
_entity_poly.type
_entity_poly.pdbx_seq_one_letter_code
_entity_poly.pdbx_strand_id
1 'polypeptide(L)'
;MKTLYSATAAARLLNINPARLQRWLNYGHFKPIYRAMLGDVEARLLTEGEIQSLKKVMDLIKGGVPVQKAFAQINSQELESTVIIDL
;
A
#
# COMPACT_ATOMS: atom_id res chain seq x y z
N MET A 1 -20.29 -1.32 3.04
CA MET A 1 -19.38 -1.85 4.07
C MET A 1 -18.01 -2.00 3.44
N LYS A 2 -16.93 -1.45 4.01
CA LYS A 2 -15.56 -1.56 3.45
C LYS A 2 -14.88 -2.81 4.02
N THR A 3 -14.37 -3.69 3.15
CA THR A 3 -13.58 -4.85 3.57
C THR A 3 -12.17 -4.40 3.94
N LEU A 4 -11.71 -4.82 5.12
CA LEU A 4 -10.38 -4.54 5.64
C LEU A 4 -9.56 -5.82 5.70
N TYR A 5 -8.32 -5.75 5.24
CA TYR A 5 -7.38 -6.85 5.17
C TYR A 5 -6.21 -6.61 6.12
N SER A 6 -5.82 -7.62 6.87
CA SER A 6 -4.54 -7.59 7.59
C SER A 6 -3.38 -7.54 6.60
N ALA A 7 -2.20 -7.09 7.04
CA ALA A 7 -0.99 -7.12 6.22
C ALA A 7 -0.72 -8.52 5.66
N THR A 8 -0.92 -9.58 6.45
CA THR A 8 -0.75 -10.97 5.98
C THR A 8 -1.75 -11.34 4.89
N ALA A 9 -3.03 -10.97 5.04
CA ALA A 9 -4.04 -11.24 4.02
C ALA A 9 -3.77 -10.46 2.72
N ALA A 10 -3.44 -9.18 2.85
CA ALA A 10 -3.08 -8.33 1.71
C ALA A 10 -1.84 -8.86 0.97
N ALA A 11 -0.81 -9.34 1.69
CA ALA A 11 0.38 -9.91 1.07
C ALA A 11 0.07 -11.16 0.22
N ARG A 12 -0.89 -11.99 0.66
CA ARG A 12 -1.36 -13.15 -0.13
C ARG A 12 -2.05 -12.69 -1.41
N LEU A 13 -2.91 -11.67 -1.33
CA LEU A 13 -3.58 -11.09 -2.51
C LEU A 13 -2.62 -10.42 -3.49
N LEU A 14 -1.50 -9.90 -2.98
CA LEU A 14 -0.41 -9.30 -3.77
C LEU A 14 0.60 -10.33 -4.29
N ASN A 15 0.48 -11.60 -3.88
CA ASN A 15 1.46 -12.66 -4.13
C ASN A 15 2.90 -12.24 -3.75
N ILE A 16 3.07 -11.69 -2.54
CA ILE A 16 4.37 -11.29 -2.00
C ILE A 16 4.62 -11.90 -0.62
N ASN A 17 5.89 -11.97 -0.24
CA ASN A 17 6.27 -12.35 1.12
C ASN A 17 5.64 -11.37 2.14
N PRO A 18 4.85 -11.83 3.13
CA PRO A 18 4.24 -10.98 4.15
C PRO A 18 5.25 -10.11 4.90
N ALA A 19 6.46 -10.61 5.15
CA ALA A 19 7.51 -9.84 5.80
C ALA A 19 7.96 -8.64 4.95
N ARG A 20 7.89 -8.74 3.62
CA ARG A 20 8.21 -7.63 2.70
C ARG A 20 7.17 -6.52 2.82
N LEU A 21 5.88 -6.87 2.79
CA LEU A 21 4.81 -5.89 3.00
C LEU A 21 4.90 -5.25 4.39
N GLN A 22 5.16 -6.05 5.41
CA GLN A 22 5.33 -5.56 6.78
C GLN A 22 6.48 -4.55 6.87
N ARG A 23 7.61 -4.78 6.20
CA ARG A 23 8.72 -3.81 6.13
C ARG A 23 8.30 -2.50 5.48
N TRP A 24 7.52 -2.54 4.40
CA TRP A 24 7.03 -1.31 3.76
C TRP A 24 6.14 -0.48 4.67
N LEU A 25 5.28 -1.14 5.43
CA LEU A 25 4.43 -0.50 6.44
C LEU A 25 5.27 0.08 7.59
N ASN A 26 6.27 -0.67 8.08
CA ASN A 26 7.11 -0.25 9.19
C ASN A 26 8.04 0.92 8.83
N TYR A 27 8.59 0.95 7.61
CA TYR A 27 9.41 2.05 7.12
C TYR A 27 8.59 3.23 6.56
N GLY A 28 7.27 3.15 6.61
CA GLY A 28 6.40 4.24 6.19
C GLY A 28 6.40 4.51 4.68
N HIS A 29 6.86 3.56 3.86
CA HIS A 29 6.73 3.64 2.40
C HIS A 29 5.26 3.65 1.97
N PHE A 30 4.41 3.01 2.77
CA PHE A 30 2.97 3.00 2.61
C PHE A 30 2.31 3.19 3.97
N LYS A 31 1.33 4.08 4.07
CA LYS A 31 0.64 4.41 5.32
C LYS A 31 -0.86 4.16 5.17
N PRO A 32 -1.34 2.96 5.52
CA PRO A 32 -2.76 2.66 5.47
C PRO A 32 -3.55 3.58 6.39
N ILE A 33 -4.76 3.92 5.97
CA ILE A 33 -5.66 4.80 6.73
C ILE A 33 -6.15 4.09 8.00
N TYR A 34 -6.50 2.81 7.88
CA TYR A 34 -7.15 2.05 8.94
C TYR A 34 -6.14 1.34 9.83
N ARG A 35 -6.39 1.42 11.15
CA ARG A 35 -5.57 0.79 12.18
C ARG A 35 -6.47 0.19 13.25
N ALA A 36 -6.01 -0.90 13.87
CA ALA A 36 -6.69 -1.58 14.96
C ALA A 36 -5.69 -1.95 16.05
N MET A 37 -6.09 -1.79 17.32
CA MET A 37 -5.28 -2.26 18.44
C MET A 37 -5.59 -3.73 18.72
N LEU A 38 -4.54 -4.54 18.80
CA LEU A 38 -4.57 -5.94 19.23
C LEU A 38 -3.73 -6.03 20.52
N GLY A 39 -4.38 -5.74 21.65
CA GLY A 39 -3.67 -5.50 22.91
C GLY A 39 -2.77 -4.27 22.77
N ASP A 40 -1.48 -4.43 23.07
CA ASP A 40 -0.47 -3.36 22.97
C ASP A 40 0.11 -3.18 21.55
N VAL A 41 -0.40 -3.93 20.57
CA VAL A 41 0.11 -3.93 19.19
C VAL A 41 -0.85 -3.21 18.25
N GLU A 42 -0.36 -2.19 17.55
CA GLU A 42 -1.12 -1.52 16.49
C GLU A 42 -0.99 -2.30 15.16
N ALA A 43 -2.10 -2.90 14.72
CA ALA A 43 -2.22 -3.55 13.43
C ALA A 43 -2.68 -2.55 12.36
N ARG A 44 -1.93 -2.43 11.26
CA ARG A 44 -2.32 -1.64 10.08
C ARG A 44 -3.16 -2.49 9.14
N LEU A 45 -4.32 -1.96 8.74
CA LEU A 45 -5.31 -2.64 7.91
C LEU A 45 -5.40 -1.96 6.55
N LEU A 46 -5.48 -2.77 5.50
CA LEU A 46 -5.53 -2.31 4.12
C LEU A 46 -6.93 -2.48 3.56
N THR A 47 -7.38 -1.51 2.80
CA THR A 47 -8.56 -1.59 1.94
C THR A 47 -8.21 -2.25 0.62
N GLU A 48 -9.23 -2.65 -0.13
CA GLU A 48 -9.05 -3.14 -1.49
C GLU A 48 -8.40 -2.10 -2.41
N GLY A 49 -8.78 -0.82 -2.30
CA GLY A 49 -8.16 0.26 -3.07
C GLY A 49 -6.66 0.41 -2.79
N GLU A 50 -6.26 0.38 -1.52
CA GLU A 50 -4.85 0.42 -1.11
C GLU A 50 -4.07 -0.81 -1.63
N ILE A 51 -4.71 -1.99 -1.68
CA ILE A 51 -4.12 -3.19 -2.29
C ILE A 51 -3.93 -3.00 -3.80
N GLN A 52 -4.88 -2.36 -4.50
CA GLN A 52 -4.72 -2.07 -5.93
C GLN A 52 -3.58 -1.05 -6.18
N SER A 53 -3.44 -0.02 -5.35
CA SER A 53 -2.28 0.88 -5.43
C SER A 53 -0.96 0.12 -5.19
N LEU A 54 -0.92 -0.80 -4.23
CA LEU A 54 0.26 -1.64 -4.00
C LEU A 54 0.57 -2.60 -5.15
N LYS A 55 -0.43 -3.08 -5.90
CA LYS A 55 -0.20 -3.87 -7.13
C LYS A 55 0.55 -3.04 -8.18
N LYS A 56 0.14 -1.79 -8.40
CA LYS A 56 0.85 -0.88 -9.30
C LYS A 56 2.31 -0.68 -8.86
N VAL A 57 2.57 -0.51 -7.55
CA VAL A 57 3.95 -0.41 -7.02
C VAL A 57 4.73 -1.68 -7.34
N MET A 58 4.12 -2.85 -7.18
CA MET A 58 4.73 -4.14 -7.48
C MET A 58 5.09 -4.28 -8.96
N ASP A 59 4.24 -3.80 -9.86
CA ASP A 59 4.50 -3.86 -11.30
C ASP A 59 5.68 -2.97 -11.68
N LEU A 60 5.78 -1.77 -11.11
CA LEU A 60 6.95 -0.89 -11.26
C LEU A 60 8.23 -1.57 -10.77
N ILE A 61 8.19 -2.19 -9.58
CA ILE A 61 9.35 -2.89 -9.01
C ILE A 61 9.77 -4.08 -9.89
N LYS A 62 8.80 -4.85 -10.42
CA LYS A 62 9.08 -5.95 -11.36
C LYS A 62 9.69 -5.45 -12.67
N GLY A 63 9.31 -4.25 -13.12
CA GLY A 63 9.91 -3.55 -14.24
C GLY A 63 11.30 -2.97 -13.97
N GLY A 64 11.88 -3.20 -12.78
CA GLY A 64 13.24 -2.75 -12.42
C GLY A 64 13.29 -1.40 -11.70
N VAL A 65 12.14 -0.79 -11.39
CA VAL A 65 12.11 0.47 -10.64
C VAL A 65 12.49 0.21 -9.17
N PRO A 66 13.46 0.95 -8.60
CA PRO A 66 13.77 0.85 -7.18
C PRO A 66 12.55 1.17 -6.30
N VAL A 67 12.39 0.44 -5.19
CA VAL A 67 11.22 0.54 -4.28
C VAL A 67 10.85 1.99 -3.93
N GLN A 68 11.83 2.81 -3.55
CA GLN A 68 11.59 4.21 -3.18
C GLN A 68 11.01 5.04 -4.33
N LYS A 69 11.52 4.84 -5.55
CA LYS A 69 11.04 5.53 -6.75
C LYS A 69 9.64 5.04 -7.15
N ALA A 70 9.37 3.75 -7.00
CA ALA A 70 8.06 3.18 -7.31
C ALA A 70 6.96 3.77 -6.41
N PHE A 71 7.21 3.90 -5.09
CA PHE A 71 6.28 4.56 -4.19
C PHE A 71 6.12 6.06 -4.45
N ALA A 72 7.20 6.77 -4.82
CA ALA A 72 7.12 8.18 -5.18
C ALA A 72 6.26 8.42 -6.43
N GLN A 73 6.39 7.56 -7.45
CA GLN A 73 5.62 7.68 -8.70
C GLN A 73 4.11 7.56 -8.48
N ILE A 74 3.67 6.63 -7.62
CA ILE A 74 2.23 6.49 -7.35
C ILE A 74 1.68 7.68 -6.58
N ASN A 75 2.41 8.18 -5.59
CA ASN A 75 1.98 9.38 -4.87
C ASN A 75 1.87 10.60 -5.79
N SER A 76 2.81 10.76 -6.74
CA SER A 76 2.74 11.83 -7.74
C SER A 76 1.57 11.65 -8.71
N GLN A 77 1.29 10.43 -9.17
CA GLN A 77 0.16 10.15 -10.08
C GLN A 77 -1.20 10.32 -9.40
N GLU A 78 -1.33 9.99 -8.11
CA GLU A 78 -2.55 10.26 -7.33
C GLU A 78 -2.76 11.77 -7.13
N LEU A 79 -1.69 12.54 -6.91
CA LEU A 79 -1.75 14.00 -6.84
C LEU A 79 -2.18 14.63 -8.17
N GLU A 80 -1.61 14.21 -9.29
CA GLU A 80 -1.98 14.69 -10.63
C GLU A 80 -3.44 14.34 -10.98
N SER A 81 -3.89 13.13 -10.64
CA SER A 81 -5.28 12.71 -10.88
C SER A 81 -6.30 13.49 -10.04
N THR A 82 -5.90 13.99 -8.87
CA THR A 82 -6.76 14.80 -7.98
C THR A 82 -6.86 16.25 -8.46
N VAL A 83 -5.83 16.77 -9.12
CA VAL A 83 -5.79 18.15 -9.64
C VAL A 83 -6.63 18.35 -10.90
N ILE A 84 -6.97 17.27 -11.63
CA ILE A 84 -7.74 17.35 -12.89
C ILE A 84 -9.27 17.42 -12.67
N ILE A 85 -9.76 17.30 -11.43
CA ILE A 85 -11.20 17.39 -11.11
C ILE A 85 -11.49 18.72 -10.42
N ASP A 86 -11.30 19.83 -11.13
CA ASP A 86 -11.90 21.14 -10.82
C ASP A 86 -11.69 22.08 -12.04
N LEU A 87 -12.38 21.79 -13.14
CA LEU A 87 -12.63 22.72 -14.26
C LEU A 87 -14.04 22.54 -14.81
#